data_AF-A0AAU7D8S0-F1
#
_entry.id   AF-A0AAU7D8S0-F1
#
_cell.length_a   1.000
_cell.length_b   1.000
_cell.length_c   1.000
_cell.angle_alpha   90.00
_cell.angle_beta   90.00
_cell.angle_gamma   90.00
#
_symmetry.space_group_name_H-M   'P 1'
#
loop_
_entity.id
_entity.type
_entity.pdbx_description
1 polymer ?
#
loop_
_entity_poly.entity_id
_entity_poly.type
_entity_poly.pdbx_seq_one_letter_code
_entity_poly.pdbx_strand_id
1 'polypeptide(L)'
;MELKDELGVTVERLAAAAGLLEQAVERLAQRQSDSEESIGRIVATVEAQRETELEAKLAAAEAEIAELRAAAASATHTVTNGRKTLPIAMANLLAKQGVTVDSMEAGALDAALVSLSMEQRIAVKAQLMRAGLLG
;
A
#
# COMPACT_ATOMS: atom_id res chain seq x y z
N MET A 1 49.48 -12.26 -62.99
CA MET A 1 48.50 -11.20 -63.26
C MET A 1 47.15 -11.56 -62.65
N GLU A 2 46.72 -12.82 -62.78
CA GLU A 2 45.47 -13.37 -62.20
C GLU A 2 45.24 -13.10 -60.69
N LEU A 3 46.25 -13.27 -59.83
CA LEU A 3 46.09 -13.02 -58.37
C LEU A 3 45.72 -11.55 -58.02
N LYS A 4 46.11 -10.58 -58.85
CA LYS A 4 45.74 -9.17 -58.64
C LYS A 4 44.29 -8.90 -59.06
N ASP A 5 43.81 -9.60 -60.08
CA ASP A 5 42.42 -9.46 -60.55
C ASP A 5 41.45 -10.14 -59.58
N GLU A 6 41.79 -11.33 -59.04
CA GLU A 6 41.00 -11.97 -57.98
C GLU A 6 40.91 -11.11 -56.71
N LEU A 7 42.02 -10.48 -56.33
CA LEU A 7 42.03 -9.53 -55.20
C LEU A 7 41.15 -8.31 -55.48
N GLY A 8 41.15 -7.78 -56.71
CA GLY A 8 40.26 -6.68 -57.11
C GLY A 8 38.79 -7.05 -56.97
N VAL A 9 38.40 -8.22 -57.48
CA VAL A 9 37.01 -8.72 -57.40
C VAL A 9 36.56 -8.95 -55.96
N THR A 10 37.44 -9.48 -55.09
CA THR A 10 37.08 -9.67 -53.67
C THR A 10 36.91 -8.34 -52.93
N VAL A 11 37.73 -7.33 -53.24
CA VAL A 11 37.61 -5.97 -52.65
C VAL A 11 36.31 -5.29 -53.11
N GLU A 12 35.95 -5.39 -54.38
CA GLU A 12 34.68 -4.84 -54.88
C GLU A 12 33.47 -5.51 -54.22
N ARG A 13 33.51 -6.84 -54.07
CA ARG A 13 32.45 -7.59 -53.40
C ARG A 13 32.35 -7.24 -51.92
N LEU A 14 33.49 -7.01 -51.26
CA LEU A 14 33.54 -6.57 -49.86
C LEU A 14 32.96 -5.16 -49.72
N ALA A 15 33.30 -4.24 -50.63
CA ALA A 15 32.76 -2.87 -50.65
C ALA A 15 31.24 -2.86 -50.86
N ALA A 16 30.73 -3.69 -51.78
CA ALA A 16 29.30 -3.86 -51.99
C ALA A 16 28.59 -4.43 -50.76
N ALA A 17 29.19 -5.42 -50.09
CA ALA A 17 28.65 -5.99 -48.86
C ALA A 17 28.65 -4.97 -47.71
N ALA A 18 29.71 -4.16 -47.58
CA ALA A 18 29.79 -3.10 -46.58
C ALA A 18 28.70 -2.05 -46.80
N GLY A 19 28.45 -1.63 -48.05
CA GLY A 19 27.37 -0.69 -48.38
C GLY A 19 25.97 -1.25 -48.05
N LEU A 20 25.74 -2.55 -48.26
CA LEU A 20 24.48 -3.19 -47.85
C LEU A 20 24.33 -3.26 -46.33
N LEU A 21 25.42 -3.50 -45.60
CA LEU A 21 25.42 -3.50 -44.14
C LEU A 21 25.13 -2.10 -43.58
N GLU A 22 25.73 -1.05 -44.14
CA GLU A 22 25.45 0.34 -43.76
C GLU A 22 23.97 0.69 -43.95
N GLN A 23 23.39 0.34 -45.09
CA GLN A 23 21.96 0.54 -45.33
C GLN A 23 21.07 -0.29 -44.40
N ALA A 24 21.49 -1.50 -44.04
CA ALA A 24 20.75 -2.34 -43.10
C ALA A 24 20.78 -1.77 -41.67
N VAL A 25 21.93 -1.23 -41.25
CA VAL A 25 22.08 -0.55 -39.96
C VAL A 25 21.24 0.72 -39.90
N GLU A 26 21.25 1.54 -40.95
CA GLU A 26 20.42 2.75 -41.04
C GLU A 26 18.92 2.43 -40.90
N ARG A 27 18.45 1.39 -41.61
CA ARG A 27 17.06 0.93 -41.49
C ARG A 27 16.73 0.39 -40.10
N LEU A 28 17.68 -0.27 -39.45
CA LEU A 28 17.49 -0.78 -38.09
C LEU A 28 17.42 0.38 -37.08
N ALA A 29 18.29 1.37 -37.22
CA ALA A 29 18.28 2.58 -36.39
C ALA A 29 16.96 3.35 -36.52
N GLN A 30 16.46 3.53 -37.75
CA GLN A 30 15.17 4.17 -37.98
C GLN A 30 14.03 3.38 -37.30
N ARG A 31 13.98 2.06 -37.50
CA ARG A 31 12.96 1.20 -36.87
C ARG A 31 13.04 1.22 -35.35
N GLN A 32 14.24 1.33 -34.79
CA GLN A 32 14.42 1.46 -33.34
C GLN A 32 13.85 2.78 -32.85
N SER A 33 14.16 3.89 -33.53
CA SER A 33 13.63 5.21 -33.17
C SER A 33 12.10 5.25 -33.22
N ASP A 34 11.48 4.72 -34.28
CA ASP A 34 10.03 4.65 -34.42
C ASP A 34 9.39 3.78 -33.30
N SER A 35 10.08 2.70 -32.93
CA SER A 35 9.63 1.80 -31.85
C SER A 35 9.73 2.47 -30.48
N GLU A 36 10.81 3.20 -30.20
CA GLU A 36 11.00 3.97 -28.97
C GLU A 36 9.91 5.04 -28.83
N GLU A 37 9.56 5.75 -29.91
CA GLU A 37 8.46 6.71 -29.90
C GLU A 37 7.10 6.03 -29.64
N SER A 38 6.83 4.89 -30.26
CA SER A 38 5.61 4.13 -30.03
C SER A 38 5.53 3.63 -28.58
N ILE A 39 6.62 3.13 -28.03
CA ILE A 39 6.70 2.68 -26.63
C ILE A 39 6.44 3.88 -25.70
N GLY A 40 7.08 5.02 -25.96
CA GLY A 40 6.87 6.25 -25.19
C GLY A 40 5.40 6.68 -25.15
N ARG A 41 4.69 6.62 -26.28
CA ARG A 41 3.26 6.90 -26.34
C ARG A 41 2.42 5.91 -25.53
N ILE A 42 2.72 4.61 -25.63
CA ILE A 42 2.01 3.57 -24.88
C ILE A 42 2.21 3.77 -23.37
N VAL A 43 3.45 3.99 -22.93
CA VAL A 43 3.78 4.23 -21.52
C VAL A 43 2.99 5.44 -21.00
N ALA A 44 3.00 6.56 -21.72
CA ALA A 44 2.25 7.75 -21.33
C ALA A 44 0.74 7.48 -21.18
N THR A 45 0.13 6.73 -22.11
CA THR A 45 -1.29 6.36 -22.00
C THR A 45 -1.58 5.41 -20.83
N VAL A 46 -0.71 4.44 -20.57
CA VAL A 46 -0.88 3.48 -19.47
C VAL A 46 -0.72 4.19 -18.13
N GLU A 47 0.24 5.10 -18.01
CA GLU A 47 0.43 5.91 -16.80
C GLU A 47 -0.78 6.81 -16.53
N ALA A 48 -1.30 7.48 -17.56
CA ALA A 48 -2.51 8.30 -17.42
C ALA A 48 -3.74 7.47 -17.01
N GLN A 49 -3.94 6.27 -17.60
CA GLN A 49 -5.02 5.38 -17.19
C GLN A 49 -4.86 4.95 -15.72
N ARG A 50 -3.64 4.56 -15.32
CA ARG A 50 -3.36 4.16 -13.94
C ARG A 50 -3.59 5.30 -12.95
N GLU A 51 -3.24 6.53 -13.31
CA GLU A 51 -3.52 7.72 -12.49
C GLU A 51 -5.02 7.90 -12.28
N THR A 52 -5.83 7.86 -13.35
CA THR A 52 -7.30 7.99 -13.24
C THR A 52 -7.93 6.86 -12.40
N GLU A 53 -7.43 5.63 -12.50
CA GLU A 53 -7.89 4.52 -11.67
C GLU A 53 -7.55 4.72 -10.19
N LEU A 54 -6.36 5.26 -9.89
CA LEU A 54 -5.92 5.54 -8.54
C LEU A 54 -6.75 6.67 -7.91
N GLU A 55 -7.02 7.73 -8.67
CA GLU A 55 -7.92 8.82 -8.24
C GLU A 55 -9.33 8.31 -7.95
N ALA A 56 -9.89 7.46 -8.81
CA ALA A 56 -11.21 6.86 -8.59
C ALA A 56 -11.24 5.97 -7.33
N LYS A 57 -10.20 5.16 -7.11
CA LYS A 57 -10.07 4.33 -5.90
C LYS A 57 -9.92 5.17 -4.64
N LEU A 58 -9.17 6.27 -4.73
CA LEU A 58 -8.98 7.19 -3.61
C LEU A 58 -10.30 7.87 -3.25
N ALA A 59 -11.03 8.39 -4.24
CA ALA A 59 -12.34 8.99 -4.01
C ALA A 59 -13.35 8.00 -3.41
N ALA A 60 -13.36 6.74 -3.87
CA ALA A 60 -14.20 5.69 -3.32
C ALA A 60 -13.83 5.37 -1.85
N ALA A 61 -12.54 5.25 -1.55
CA ALA A 61 -12.07 5.00 -0.18
C ALA A 61 -12.36 6.18 0.76
N GLU A 62 -12.22 7.42 0.29
CA GLU A 62 -12.57 8.61 1.07
C GLU A 62 -14.06 8.67 1.36
N ALA A 63 -14.92 8.31 0.39
CA ALA A 63 -16.36 8.21 0.59
C ALA A 63 -16.73 7.14 1.63
N GLU A 64 -16.12 5.95 1.55
CA GLU A 64 -16.32 4.88 2.53
C GLU A 64 -15.85 5.29 3.94
N ILE A 65 -14.70 5.96 4.05
CA ILE A 65 -14.22 6.49 5.34
C ILE A 65 -15.20 7.54 5.89
N ALA A 66 -15.71 8.43 5.04
CA ALA A 66 -16.68 9.44 5.45
C ALA A 66 -17.98 8.78 5.94
N GLU A 67 -18.48 7.77 5.23
CA GLU A 67 -19.65 6.99 5.63
C GLU A 67 -19.41 6.26 6.97
N LEU A 68 -18.29 5.55 7.11
CA LEU A 68 -17.94 4.85 8.35
C LEU A 68 -17.78 5.80 9.52
N ARG A 69 -17.20 6.99 9.31
CA ARG A 69 -17.11 8.04 10.33
C ARG A 69 -18.48 8.60 10.69
N ALA A 70 -19.35 8.81 9.72
CA ALA A 70 -20.73 9.25 9.96
C ALA A 70 -21.52 8.18 10.71
N ALA A 71 -21.38 6.91 10.32
CA ALA A 71 -21.98 5.77 11.01
C ALA A 71 -21.45 5.66 12.45
N ALA A 72 -20.15 5.81 12.68
CA ALA A 72 -19.54 5.83 14.01
C ALA A 72 -20.00 7.03 14.87
N ALA A 73 -20.22 8.20 14.26
CA ALA A 73 -20.76 9.36 14.94
C ALA A 73 -22.27 9.22 15.27
N SER A 74 -23.04 8.59 14.38
CA SER A 74 -24.47 8.30 14.57
C SER A 74 -24.72 7.13 15.52
N ALA A 75 -23.77 6.19 15.59
CA ALA A 75 -23.62 5.23 16.66
C ALA A 75 -23.13 5.99 17.88
N THR A 76 -24.02 6.86 18.38
CA THR A 76 -23.97 7.41 19.73
C THR A 76 -23.54 6.25 20.58
N HIS A 77 -22.31 6.33 21.08
CA HIS A 77 -21.85 5.47 22.13
C HIS A 77 -22.98 5.48 23.15
N THR A 78 -23.75 4.40 23.20
CA THR A 78 -24.58 4.07 24.36
C THR A 78 -23.63 3.70 25.48
N VAL A 79 -22.59 4.52 25.71
CA VAL A 79 -22.06 4.83 27.02
C VAL A 79 -23.23 5.52 27.68
N THR A 80 -24.12 4.68 28.19
CA THR A 80 -25.11 5.06 29.17
C THR A 80 -24.39 5.95 30.15
N ASN A 81 -24.80 7.22 30.16
CA ASN A 81 -24.39 8.26 31.11
C ASN A 81 -24.93 7.92 32.53
N GLY A 82 -24.85 6.64 32.89
CA GLY A 82 -25.53 5.99 33.99
C GLY A 82 -24.53 5.12 34.73
N ARG A 83 -23.72 5.77 35.56
CA ARG A 83 -22.91 5.18 36.64
C ARG A 83 -21.82 4.22 36.13
N LYS A 84 -20.55 4.63 36.29
CA LYS A 84 -19.37 3.77 36.11
C LYS A 84 -19.43 2.58 37.09
N THR A 85 -20.11 1.51 36.70
CA THR A 85 -20.23 0.30 37.53
C THR A 85 -19.48 -0.83 36.86
N LEU A 86 -18.36 -1.21 37.45
CA LEU A 86 -17.69 -2.47 37.11
C LEU A 86 -18.33 -3.61 37.90
N PRO A 87 -18.43 -4.82 37.32
CA PRO A 87 -18.69 -6.02 38.10
C PRO A 87 -17.69 -6.12 39.26
N ILE A 88 -18.16 -6.44 40.47
CA ILE A 88 -17.35 -6.48 41.70
C ILE A 88 -16.11 -7.37 41.55
N ALA A 89 -16.26 -8.51 40.86
CA ALA A 89 -15.14 -9.41 40.57
C ALA A 89 -14.02 -8.71 39.78
N MET A 90 -14.37 -7.82 38.85
CA MET A 90 -13.41 -7.06 38.04
C MET A 90 -12.79 -5.90 38.81
N ALA A 91 -13.58 -5.18 39.61
CA ALA A 91 -13.07 -4.14 40.51
C ALA A 91 -12.02 -4.73 41.48
N ASN A 92 -12.28 -5.92 42.00
CA ASN A 92 -11.34 -6.65 42.86
C ASN A 92 -10.08 -7.12 42.11
N LEU A 93 -10.19 -7.51 40.83
CA LEU A 93 -9.02 -7.87 40.02
C LEU A 93 -8.15 -6.66 39.71
N LEU A 94 -8.75 -5.54 39.30
CA LEU A 94 -8.01 -4.30 39.05
C LEU A 94 -7.34 -3.76 40.32
N ALA A 95 -8.04 -3.81 41.46
CA ALA A 95 -7.48 -3.44 42.76
C ALA A 95 -6.30 -4.34 43.16
N LYS A 96 -6.36 -5.66 42.90
CA LYS A 96 -5.24 -6.59 43.12
C LYS A 96 -4.03 -6.28 42.24
N GLN A 97 -4.26 -5.72 41.05
CA GLN A 97 -3.20 -5.30 40.13
C GLN A 97 -2.75 -3.84 40.37
N GLY A 98 -3.24 -3.19 41.44
CA GLY A 98 -2.85 -1.82 41.78
C GLY A 98 -3.47 -0.73 40.91
N VAL A 99 -4.45 -1.06 40.06
CA VAL A 99 -5.13 -0.10 39.18
C VAL A 99 -6.38 0.42 39.88
N THR A 100 -6.37 1.70 40.28
CA THR A 100 -7.56 2.36 40.82
C THR A 100 -8.41 2.95 39.70
N VAL A 101 -9.73 2.93 39.86
CA VAL A 101 -10.69 3.41 38.85
C VAL A 101 -10.52 4.91 38.55
N ASP A 102 -9.94 5.66 39.49
CA ASP A 102 -9.68 7.10 39.38
C ASP A 102 -8.33 7.42 38.70
N SER A 103 -7.42 6.45 38.52
CA SER A 103 -6.06 6.63 37.98
C SER A 103 -5.76 5.73 36.76
N MET A 104 -6.77 5.40 35.95
CA MET A 104 -6.63 4.48 34.81
C MET A 104 -5.84 5.10 33.64
N GLU A 105 -4.51 5.10 33.72
CA GLU A 105 -3.64 5.37 32.57
C GLU A 105 -3.55 4.13 31.66
N ALA A 106 -3.69 4.33 30.35
CA ALA A 106 -3.73 3.25 29.36
C ALA A 106 -2.49 2.32 29.42
N GLY A 107 -1.31 2.87 29.74
CA GLY A 107 -0.08 2.09 29.89
C GLY A 107 -0.05 1.20 31.15
N ALA A 108 -0.62 1.67 32.26
CA ALA A 108 -0.68 0.91 33.52
C ALA A 108 -1.71 -0.22 33.45
N LEU A 109 -2.85 0.00 32.78
CA LEU A 109 -3.86 -1.02 32.55
C LEU A 109 -3.32 -2.16 31.68
N ASP A 110 -2.63 -1.83 30.59
CA ASP A 110 -2.08 -2.84 29.70
C ASP A 110 -1.01 -3.68 30.38
N ALA A 111 -0.15 -3.06 31.19
CA ALA A 111 0.82 -3.75 32.04
C ALA A 111 0.17 -4.69 33.06
N ALA A 112 -0.89 -4.25 33.75
CA ALA A 112 -1.65 -5.06 34.70
C ALA A 112 -2.32 -6.29 34.05
N LEU A 113 -2.71 -6.15 32.78
CA LEU A 113 -3.40 -7.20 32.03
C LEU A 113 -2.45 -8.17 31.31
N VAL A 114 -1.13 -7.89 31.24
CA VAL A 114 -0.13 -8.77 30.55
C VAL A 114 -0.12 -10.20 31.08
N SER A 115 -0.42 -10.38 32.37
CA SER A 115 -0.45 -11.71 33.01
C SER A 115 -1.65 -12.60 32.59
N LEU A 116 -2.61 -12.06 31.85
CA LEU A 116 -3.81 -12.75 31.37
C LEU A 116 -3.66 -13.24 29.92
N SER A 117 -4.47 -14.24 29.54
CA SER A 117 -4.56 -14.69 28.15
C SER A 117 -5.06 -13.57 27.23
N MET A 118 -4.78 -13.66 25.93
CA MET A 118 -5.20 -12.63 24.97
C MET A 118 -6.72 -12.44 24.94
N GLU A 119 -7.47 -13.53 25.01
CA GLU A 119 -8.93 -13.55 25.05
C GLU A 119 -9.47 -12.90 26.32
N GLN A 120 -8.81 -13.16 27.46
CA GLN A 120 -9.15 -12.55 28.74
C GLN A 120 -8.87 -11.04 28.72
N ARG A 121 -7.74 -10.61 28.14
CA ARG A 121 -7.43 -9.18 27.96
C ARG A 121 -8.48 -8.46 27.12
N ILE A 122 -8.90 -9.09 26.01
CA ILE A 122 -9.96 -8.54 25.14
C ILE A 122 -11.28 -8.45 25.91
N ALA A 123 -11.65 -9.48 26.68
CA ALA A 123 -12.88 -9.49 27.47
C ALA A 123 -12.90 -8.39 28.55
N VAL A 124 -11.78 -8.20 29.26
CA VAL A 124 -11.65 -7.15 30.29
C VAL A 124 -11.72 -5.76 29.65
N LYS A 125 -10.97 -5.50 28.57
CA LYS A 125 -11.01 -4.21 27.86
C LYS A 125 -12.40 -3.91 27.31
N ALA A 126 -13.08 -4.88 26.72
CA ALA A 126 -14.45 -4.72 26.22
C ALA A 126 -15.45 -4.39 27.35
N GLN A 127 -15.26 -4.95 28.54
CA GLN A 127 -16.08 -4.62 29.72
C GLN A 127 -15.76 -3.22 30.25
N LEU A 128 -14.49 -2.80 30.26
CA LEU A 128 -14.09 -1.45 30.68
C LEU A 128 -14.60 -0.38 29.72
N MET A 129 -14.57 -0.64 28.41
CA MET A 129 -15.20 0.21 27.40
C MET A 129 -16.71 0.29 27.60
N ARG A 130 -17.37 -0.85 27.86
CA ARG A 130 -18.81 -0.90 28.15
C ARG A 130 -19.19 -0.15 29.43
N ALA A 131 -18.31 -0.14 30.43
CA ALA A 131 -18.48 0.59 31.68
C ALA A 131 -18.17 2.10 31.57
N GLY A 132 -17.76 2.60 30.39
CA GLY A 132 -17.39 3.99 30.18
C GLY A 132 -16.11 4.41 30.90
N LEU A 133 -15.19 3.45 31.13
CA LEU A 133 -13.90 3.68 31.78
C LEU A 133 -12.73 3.73 30.78
N LEU A 134 -12.96 3.31 29.54
CA LEU A 134 -12.04 3.42 28.41
C LEU A 134 -12.78 4.09 27.25
N GLY A 135 -12.26 5.21 26.78
CA GLY A 135 -12.77 6.01 25.67
C GLY A 135 -11.67 6.95 25.19
#